data_AF-A0A171A5L9-F1
#
_entry.id   AF-A0A171A5L9-F1
#
_cell.length_a   1.000
_cell.length_b   1.000
_cell.length_c   1.000
_cell.angle_alpha   90.00
_cell.angle_beta   90.00
_cell.angle_gamma   90.00
#
_symmetry.space_group_name_H-M   'P 1'
#
loop_
_entity.id
_entity.type
_entity.pdbx_description
1 polymer ?
#
loop_
_entity_poly.entity_id
_entity_poly.type
_entity_poly.pdbx_seq_one_letter_code
_entity_poly.pdbx_strand_id
1 'polypeptide(L)'
;MIRRIGMFCALVAAVLLPVAAAGQAQAVGYRYWSFWERDGDRWTYATEGPSTARPLDGDVQGFRFAVSEDSQDAAKPRGTADFAAICAGTPAREGSKRVALVLDFGTHEDAPAGETPPAPRTACARVPADATTAEALAAVAGPLRYDTNALLCAISGYPKRGCGEQVTTEKDSAKGTGSTRSTESTKDAAQEKDESGSGPSLGLLAGGAAVLALGAAAVWRARRRGNA
;
A
#
# COMPACT_ATOMS: atom_id res chain seq x y z
N MET A 1 -28.14 -57.87 7.07
CA MET A 1 -28.18 -56.40 6.96
C MET A 1 -27.15 -55.73 7.88
N ILE A 2 -25.88 -56.16 7.86
CA ILE A 2 -24.84 -55.63 8.78
C ILE A 2 -23.63 -55.07 8.01
N ARG A 3 -23.50 -55.35 6.71
CA ARG A 3 -22.36 -54.93 5.86
C ARG A 3 -22.55 -53.60 5.11
N ARG A 4 -23.66 -52.88 5.33
CA ARG A 4 -23.95 -51.60 4.64
C ARG A 4 -23.89 -50.35 5.52
N ILE A 5 -23.69 -50.52 6.84
CA ILE A 5 -23.66 -49.40 7.80
C ILE A 5 -22.21 -48.94 8.07
N GLY A 6 -21.23 -49.83 7.99
CA GLY A 6 -19.81 -49.48 8.23
C GLY A 6 -19.16 -48.63 7.13
N MET A 7 -19.67 -48.69 5.89
CA MET A 7 -19.06 -47.98 4.75
C MET A 7 -19.57 -46.54 4.60
N PHE A 8 -20.61 -46.14 5.35
CA PHE A 8 -21.13 -44.77 5.32
C PHE A 8 -20.48 -43.88 6.39
N CYS A 9 -20.05 -44.44 7.52
CA CYS A 9 -19.33 -43.68 8.56
C CYS A 9 -17.87 -43.36 8.19
N ALA A 10 -17.22 -44.18 7.35
CA ALA A 10 -15.84 -43.93 6.93
C ALA A 10 -15.71 -42.85 5.84
N LEU A 11 -16.76 -42.65 5.02
CA LEU A 11 -16.77 -41.67 3.93
C LEU A 11 -17.14 -40.25 4.39
N VAL A 12 -17.85 -40.11 5.52
CA VAL A 12 -18.20 -38.79 6.08
C VAL A 12 -17.06 -38.19 6.92
N ALA A 13 -16.20 -39.04 7.52
CA ALA A 13 -15.06 -38.58 8.32
C ALA A 13 -13.87 -38.07 7.47
N ALA A 14 -13.77 -38.47 6.20
CA ALA A 14 -12.69 -38.05 5.30
C ALA A 14 -12.93 -36.71 4.60
N VAL A 15 -14.14 -36.14 4.71
CA VAL A 15 -14.52 -34.86 4.06
C VAL A 15 -14.42 -33.67 5.02
N LEU A 16 -14.12 -33.91 6.30
CA LEU A 16 -14.23 -32.91 7.36
C LEU A 16 -12.93 -32.66 8.13
N LEU A 17 -11.75 -32.55 7.49
CA LEU A 17 -10.58 -31.74 7.94
C LEU A 17 -9.34 -32.08 7.07
N PRO A 18 -8.49 -31.11 6.65
CA PRO A 18 -8.35 -29.76 7.20
C PRO A 18 -8.46 -28.63 6.15
N VAL A 19 -9.49 -27.77 6.29
CA VAL A 19 -9.34 -26.35 5.93
C VAL A 19 -8.56 -25.69 7.07
N ALA A 20 -7.26 -25.97 7.17
CA ALA A 20 -6.38 -25.36 8.17
C ALA A 20 -4.99 -25.02 7.59
N ALA A 21 -4.94 -24.75 6.29
CA ALA A 21 -3.85 -24.01 5.68
C ALA A 21 -4.41 -22.72 5.05
N ALA A 22 -5.27 -22.00 5.78
CA ALA A 22 -5.27 -20.56 5.60
C ALA A 22 -3.91 -20.10 6.12
N GLY A 23 -2.94 -19.96 5.22
CA GLY A 23 -1.69 -19.26 5.55
C GLY A 23 -2.11 -17.97 6.24
N GLN A 24 -1.57 -17.71 7.44
CA GLN A 24 -1.86 -16.45 8.12
C GLN A 24 -1.54 -15.34 7.12
N ALA A 25 -2.56 -14.61 6.68
CA ALA A 25 -2.35 -13.42 5.88
C ALA A 25 -1.53 -12.49 6.75
N GLN A 26 -0.23 -12.44 6.46
CA GLN A 26 0.68 -11.52 7.10
C GLN A 26 0.09 -10.13 6.83
N ALA A 27 -0.22 -9.37 7.87
CA ALA A 27 -0.65 -7.99 7.73
C ALA A 27 0.57 -7.18 7.26
N VAL A 28 0.76 -7.17 5.94
CA VAL A 28 1.79 -6.42 5.25
C VAL A 28 1.33 -4.96 5.27
N GLY A 29 2.00 -4.15 6.09
CA GLY A 29 1.84 -2.70 6.03
C GLY A 29 2.76 -2.13 4.96
N TYR A 30 2.38 -1.03 4.33
CA TYR A 30 3.25 -0.25 3.47
C TYR A 30 3.61 1.06 4.17
N ARG A 31 4.88 1.47 4.10
CA ARG A 31 5.33 2.76 4.63
C ARG A 31 5.32 3.81 3.53
N TYR A 32 4.38 4.76 3.56
CA TYR A 32 4.22 5.73 2.48
C TYR A 32 3.61 7.06 2.94
N TRP A 33 3.64 8.06 2.05
CA TRP A 33 2.91 9.32 2.20
C TRP A 33 1.48 9.14 1.68
N SER A 34 0.51 9.10 2.60
CA SER A 34 -0.91 9.17 2.27
C SER A 34 -1.33 10.61 1.97
N PHE A 35 -2.31 10.78 1.09
CA PHE A 35 -2.81 12.07 0.63
C PHE A 35 -4.29 12.22 0.97
N TRP A 36 -4.65 13.38 1.55
CA TRP A 36 -5.94 13.63 2.15
C TRP A 36 -6.48 15.01 1.77
N GLU A 37 -7.79 15.06 1.57
CA GLU A 37 -8.54 16.30 1.39
C GLU A 37 -9.32 16.59 2.67
N ARG A 38 -9.37 17.87 3.08
CA ARG A 38 -10.17 18.27 4.25
C ARG A 38 -11.48 18.90 3.81
N ASP A 39 -12.57 18.35 4.33
CA ASP A 39 -13.92 18.93 4.25
C ASP A 39 -14.38 19.31 5.67
N GLY A 40 -14.41 20.61 5.95
CA GLY A 40 -14.60 21.14 7.29
C GLY A 40 -13.51 20.65 8.26
N ASP A 41 -13.90 19.86 9.26
CA ASP A 41 -12.98 19.24 10.22
C ASP A 41 -12.57 17.81 9.84
N ARG A 42 -13.15 17.22 8.79
CA ARG A 42 -13.00 15.82 8.43
C ARG A 42 -11.94 15.62 7.35
N TRP A 43 -11.12 14.60 7.53
CA TRP A 43 -10.22 14.10 6.48
C TRP A 43 -10.88 12.99 5.67
N THR A 44 -10.81 13.14 4.35
CA THR A 44 -11.19 12.13 3.36
C THR A 44 -9.96 11.71 2.58
N TYR A 45 -9.75 10.41 2.39
CA TYR A 45 -8.64 9.91 1.60
C TYR A 45 -8.83 10.36 0.15
N ALA A 46 -7.82 10.97 -0.45
CA ALA A 46 -7.95 11.55 -1.78
C ALA A 46 -8.18 10.44 -2.84
N THR A 47 -9.16 10.65 -3.72
CA THR A 47 -9.42 9.73 -4.84
C THR A 47 -8.50 9.98 -6.03
N GLU A 48 -7.82 11.13 -6.04
CA GLU A 48 -6.87 11.56 -7.05
C GLU A 48 -5.47 11.73 -6.44
N GLY A 49 -4.42 11.61 -7.26
CA GLY A 49 -3.06 11.86 -6.84
C GLY A 49 -2.75 13.36 -6.71
N PRO A 50 -1.72 13.76 -5.92
CA PRO A 50 -1.34 15.17 -5.79
C PRO A 50 -1.00 15.86 -7.10
N SER A 51 -0.52 15.12 -8.10
CA SER A 51 -0.14 15.63 -9.42
C SER A 51 -1.33 15.87 -10.36
N THR A 52 -2.55 15.45 -9.97
CA THR A 52 -3.77 15.66 -10.76
C THR A 52 -4.80 16.51 -10.01
N ALA A 53 -4.88 16.35 -8.68
CA ALA A 53 -5.80 17.09 -7.84
C ALA A 53 -5.55 18.61 -7.96
N ARG A 54 -6.61 19.38 -8.27
CA ARG A 54 -6.59 20.84 -8.41
C ARG A 54 -7.54 21.47 -7.39
N PRO A 55 -7.09 21.66 -6.13
CA PRO A 55 -7.90 22.28 -5.09
C PRO A 55 -8.28 23.73 -5.44
N LEU A 56 -9.35 24.23 -4.82
CA LEU A 56 -9.78 25.62 -4.88
C LEU A 56 -8.93 26.52 -3.96
N ASP A 57 -9.05 27.85 -4.12
CA ASP A 57 -8.55 28.79 -3.12
C ASP A 57 -9.32 28.59 -1.81
N GLY A 58 -8.61 28.38 -0.70
CA GLY A 58 -9.26 28.08 0.58
C GLY A 58 -9.16 26.63 1.02
N ASP A 59 -8.80 25.72 0.13
CA ASP A 59 -8.78 24.30 0.46
C ASP A 59 -7.60 23.93 1.36
N VAL A 60 -7.83 22.90 2.17
CA VAL A 60 -6.81 22.30 3.04
C VAL A 60 -6.50 20.89 2.54
N GLN A 61 -5.23 20.66 2.25
CA GLN A 61 -4.68 19.42 1.73
C GLN A 61 -3.71 18.82 2.76
N GLY A 62 -3.73 17.51 2.93
CA GLY A 62 -3.01 16.82 3.99
C GLY A 62 -2.09 15.73 3.46
N PHE A 63 -0.87 15.68 3.99
CA PHE A 63 0.10 14.61 3.73
C PHE A 63 0.48 13.96 5.06
N ARG A 64 0.31 12.65 5.15
CA ARG A 64 0.62 11.88 6.36
C ARG A 64 1.52 10.70 6.02
N PHE A 65 2.74 10.72 6.55
CA PHE A 65 3.66 9.59 6.45
C PHE A 65 3.34 8.58 7.55
N ALA A 66 3.06 7.33 7.18
CA ALA A 66 2.76 6.27 8.13
C ALA A 66 2.99 4.88 7.53
N VAL A 67 2.97 3.86 8.39
CA VAL A 67 2.74 2.47 7.97
C VAL A 67 1.23 2.23 7.94
N SER A 68 0.69 1.78 6.81
CA SER A 68 -0.74 1.45 6.67
C SER A 68 -0.94 0.27 5.73
N GLU A 69 -1.92 -0.59 6.03
CA GLU A 69 -2.21 -1.79 5.24
C GLU A 69 -2.78 -1.42 3.87
N ASP A 70 -3.77 -0.53 3.85
CA ASP A 70 -4.35 0.03 2.63
C ASP A 70 -4.90 1.45 2.86
N SER A 71 -5.67 1.96 1.90
CA SER A 71 -6.27 3.29 1.94
C SER A 71 -7.44 3.44 2.92
N GLN A 72 -8.16 2.36 3.24
CA GLN A 72 -9.31 2.39 4.17
C GLN A 72 -8.84 2.57 5.62
N ASP A 73 -7.70 1.97 5.95
CA ASP A 73 -7.08 2.04 7.28
C ASP A 73 -5.89 3.01 7.34
N ALA A 74 -5.71 3.85 6.31
CA ALA A 74 -4.62 4.80 6.25
C ALA A 74 -4.69 5.82 7.41
N ALA A 75 -3.53 6.07 8.03
CA ALA A 75 -3.44 7.08 9.08
C ALA A 75 -3.73 8.48 8.51
N LYS A 76 -4.60 9.22 9.21
CA LYS A 76 -4.98 10.59 8.84
C LYS A 76 -3.95 11.61 9.34
N PRO A 77 -3.81 12.79 8.70
CA PRO A 77 -2.99 13.87 9.21
C PRO A 77 -3.49 14.33 10.58
N ARG A 78 -2.55 14.54 11.52
CA ARG A 78 -2.85 15.06 12.85
C ARG A 78 -2.85 16.60 12.85
N GLY A 79 -3.56 17.17 13.82
CA GLY A 79 -3.74 18.62 13.97
C GLY A 79 -5.10 19.11 13.50
N THR A 80 -5.46 20.33 13.91
CA THR A 80 -6.81 20.88 13.70
C THR A 80 -6.84 22.20 12.92
N ALA A 81 -5.67 22.83 12.70
CA ALA A 81 -5.56 24.12 12.03
C ALA A 81 -6.26 24.12 10.66
N ASP A 82 -7.19 25.05 10.47
CA ASP A 82 -7.94 25.23 9.24
C ASP A 82 -7.23 26.20 8.28
N PHE A 83 -7.84 26.43 7.12
CA PHE A 83 -7.31 27.37 6.14
C PHE A 83 -7.09 28.77 6.71
N ALA A 84 -8.04 29.28 7.49
CA ALA A 84 -7.96 30.62 8.05
C ALA A 84 -6.75 30.77 8.98
N ALA A 85 -6.47 29.76 9.79
CA ALA A 85 -5.29 29.71 10.65
C ALA A 85 -3.99 29.56 9.84
N ILE A 86 -3.94 28.62 8.89
CA ILE A 86 -2.71 28.31 8.14
C ILE A 86 -2.32 29.43 7.19
N CYS A 87 -3.29 30.08 6.56
CA CYS A 87 -3.09 31.10 5.52
C CYS A 87 -3.35 32.54 6.01
N ALA A 88 -3.46 32.79 7.32
CA ALA A 88 -3.74 34.11 7.89
C ALA A 88 -2.81 35.23 7.37
N GLY A 89 -1.53 34.91 7.15
CA GLY A 89 -0.51 35.84 6.64
C GLY A 89 -0.40 35.92 5.12
N THR A 90 -1.22 35.17 4.37
CA THR A 90 -1.13 35.07 2.92
C THR A 90 -2.34 35.74 2.27
N PRO A 91 -2.18 36.99 1.78
CA PRO A 91 -3.27 37.68 1.11
C PRO A 91 -3.61 37.00 -0.21
N ALA A 92 -4.90 37.06 -0.58
CA ALA A 92 -5.37 36.68 -1.90
C ALA A 92 -4.75 37.59 -2.97
N ARG A 93 -4.56 37.04 -4.18
CA ARG A 93 -4.03 37.77 -5.32
C ARG A 93 -4.65 37.22 -6.60
N GLU A 94 -5.06 38.10 -7.50
CA GLU A 94 -5.62 37.72 -8.80
C GLU A 94 -4.68 36.79 -9.57
N GLY A 95 -5.27 35.82 -10.27
CA GLY A 95 -4.54 34.79 -11.02
C GLY A 95 -3.88 33.71 -10.16
N SER A 96 -4.02 33.78 -8.83
CA SER A 96 -3.47 32.79 -7.91
C SER A 96 -4.52 32.27 -6.94
N LYS A 97 -4.24 31.11 -6.36
CA LYS A 97 -4.97 30.53 -5.25
C LYS A 97 -4.04 30.22 -4.09
N ARG A 98 -4.62 30.08 -2.90
CA ARG A 98 -3.95 29.66 -1.68
C ARG A 98 -4.44 28.28 -1.30
N VAL A 99 -3.50 27.38 -1.10
CA VAL A 99 -3.75 26.02 -0.64
C VAL A 99 -3.04 25.86 0.69
N ALA A 100 -3.80 25.55 1.73
CA ALA A 100 -3.25 25.23 3.04
C ALA A 100 -2.79 23.77 3.05
N LEU A 101 -1.57 23.54 3.52
CA LEU A 101 -0.96 22.21 3.57
C LEU A 101 -0.69 21.82 5.01
N VAL A 102 -1.19 20.66 5.41
CA VAL A 102 -0.86 19.97 6.67
C VAL A 102 0.15 18.88 6.35
N LEU A 103 1.38 19.03 6.86
CA LEU A 103 2.48 18.11 6.63
C LEU A 103 2.77 17.35 7.92
N ASP A 104 2.28 16.12 7.99
CA ASP A 104 2.44 15.23 9.12
C ASP A 104 3.46 14.13 8.80
N PHE A 105 4.69 14.30 9.30
CA PHE A 105 5.84 13.49 8.95
C PHE A 105 5.89 12.09 9.58
N GLY A 106 4.89 11.68 10.36
CA GLY A 106 4.95 10.39 11.05
C GLY A 106 5.10 10.52 12.56
N THR A 107 4.94 9.39 13.23
CA THR A 107 5.49 9.18 14.58
C THR A 107 6.82 8.44 14.47
N HIS A 108 7.47 8.22 15.61
CA HIS A 108 8.72 7.45 15.65
C HIS A 108 8.51 6.01 15.19
N GLU A 109 7.33 5.43 15.44
CA GLU A 109 6.95 4.08 15.02
C GLU A 109 6.79 3.95 13.49
N ASP A 110 6.43 5.05 12.82
CA ASP A 110 6.31 5.10 11.36
C ASP A 110 7.68 5.21 10.65
N ALA A 111 8.70 5.67 11.37
CA ALA A 111 9.96 6.07 10.78
C ALA A 111 10.77 4.89 10.24
N PRO A 112 11.52 5.06 9.13
CA PRO A 112 12.56 4.11 8.76
C PRO A 112 13.60 3.96 9.87
N ALA A 113 14.23 2.79 9.96
CA ALA A 113 15.24 2.52 10.98
C ALA A 113 16.38 3.56 10.95
N GLY A 114 16.66 4.16 12.11
CA GLY A 114 17.70 5.19 12.27
C GLY A 114 17.30 6.59 11.79
N GLU A 115 16.04 6.81 11.44
CA GLU A 115 15.51 8.12 11.09
C GLU A 115 14.55 8.64 12.18
N THR A 116 14.50 9.96 12.35
CA THR A 116 13.56 10.61 13.25
C THR A 116 12.68 11.54 12.41
N PRO A 117 11.34 11.41 12.49
CA PRO A 117 10.45 12.29 11.76
C PRO A 117 10.63 13.76 12.19
N PRO A 118 10.64 14.71 11.25
CA PRO A 118 10.43 16.11 11.58
C PRO A 118 9.14 16.34 12.36
N ALA A 119 9.05 17.45 13.10
CA ALA A 119 7.80 17.84 13.73
C ALA A 119 6.72 18.10 12.66
N PRO A 120 5.45 17.75 12.92
CA PRO A 120 4.36 18.11 12.02
C PRO A 120 4.27 19.64 11.91
N ARG A 121 4.00 20.13 10.69
CA ARG A 121 3.91 21.57 10.43
C ARG A 121 2.87 21.86 9.37
N THR A 122 2.43 23.12 9.33
CA THR A 122 1.55 23.63 8.29
C THR A 122 2.27 24.63 7.41
N ALA A 123 1.81 24.81 6.17
CA ALA A 123 2.30 25.83 5.27
C ALA A 123 1.18 26.32 4.35
N CYS A 124 1.22 27.59 3.98
CA CYS A 124 0.30 28.15 3.00
C CYS A 124 1.03 28.37 1.66
N ALA A 125 0.63 27.64 0.62
CA ALA A 125 1.16 27.82 -0.71
C ALA A 125 0.28 28.82 -1.47
N ARG A 126 0.88 29.84 -2.09
CA ARG A 126 0.19 30.69 -3.08
C ARG A 126 0.73 30.36 -4.47
N VAL A 127 -0.12 29.78 -5.30
CA VAL A 127 0.24 29.17 -6.60
C VAL A 127 -0.70 29.65 -7.71
N PRO A 128 -0.37 29.46 -9.00
CA PRO A 128 -1.30 29.74 -10.10
C PRO A 128 -2.68 29.11 -9.87
N ALA A 129 -3.75 29.76 -10.35
CA ALA A 129 -5.12 29.32 -10.09
C ALA A 129 -5.40 27.88 -10.56
N ASP A 130 -4.73 27.44 -11.62
CA ASP A 130 -4.87 26.10 -12.15
C ASP A 130 -3.95 25.07 -11.44
N ALA A 131 -2.97 25.48 -10.64
CA ALA A 131 -1.95 24.58 -10.08
C ALA A 131 -2.51 23.36 -9.31
N THR A 132 -1.77 22.27 -9.36
CA THR A 132 -2.04 21.01 -8.67
C THR A 132 -1.59 21.04 -7.21
N THR A 133 -2.04 20.08 -6.41
CA THR A 133 -1.55 19.92 -5.02
C THR A 133 -0.05 19.63 -4.99
N ALA A 134 0.51 18.91 -5.96
CA ALA A 134 1.94 18.65 -6.06
C ALA A 134 2.74 19.96 -6.28
N GLU A 135 2.26 20.85 -7.13
CA GLU A 135 2.87 22.17 -7.35
C GLU A 135 2.76 23.05 -6.09
N ALA A 136 1.62 23.04 -5.41
CA ALA A 136 1.44 23.70 -4.11
C ALA A 136 2.42 23.17 -3.06
N LEU A 137 2.58 21.84 -2.96
CA LEU A 137 3.50 21.20 -2.05
C LEU A 137 4.96 21.55 -2.37
N ALA A 138 5.35 21.50 -3.65
CA ALA A 138 6.69 21.82 -4.10
C ALA A 138 7.08 23.26 -3.77
N ALA A 139 6.14 24.20 -3.82
CA ALA A 139 6.37 25.61 -3.52
C ALA A 139 6.74 25.88 -2.03
N VAL A 140 6.39 24.99 -1.10
CA VAL A 140 6.55 25.24 0.35
C VAL A 140 7.21 24.09 1.15
N ALA A 141 7.51 22.98 0.49
CA ALA A 141 7.97 21.77 1.18
C ALA A 141 9.05 20.99 0.42
N GLY A 142 9.73 21.62 -0.54
CA GLY A 142 10.89 21.02 -1.21
C GLY A 142 12.07 20.73 -0.26
N PRO A 143 12.99 19.82 -0.64
CA PRO A 143 12.95 19.01 -1.86
C PRO A 143 11.94 17.88 -1.77
N LEU A 144 11.26 17.61 -2.89
CA LEU A 144 10.39 16.45 -3.05
C LEU A 144 11.13 15.33 -3.78
N ARG A 145 10.84 14.08 -3.45
CA ARG A 145 11.35 12.91 -4.18
C ARG A 145 10.18 12.05 -4.61
N TYR A 146 10.21 11.59 -5.86
CA TYR A 146 9.23 10.67 -6.44
C TYR A 146 9.94 9.45 -7.02
N ASP A 147 9.24 8.32 -7.09
CA ASP A 147 9.70 7.15 -7.83
C ASP A 147 9.29 7.24 -9.31
N THR A 148 9.59 6.19 -10.08
CA THR A 148 9.23 6.09 -11.50
C THR A 148 7.73 5.96 -11.75
N ASN A 149 6.94 5.64 -10.73
CA ASN A 149 5.48 5.52 -10.79
C ASN A 149 4.77 6.79 -10.29
N ALA A 150 5.53 7.88 -10.08
CA ALA A 150 5.06 9.13 -9.51
C ALA A 150 4.52 9.01 -8.07
N LEU A 151 4.93 7.98 -7.31
CA LEU A 151 4.68 7.89 -5.88
C LEU A 151 5.52 8.93 -5.15
N LEU A 152 4.91 9.72 -4.27
CA LEU A 152 5.61 10.68 -3.42
C LEU A 152 6.41 9.94 -2.35
N CYS A 153 7.73 9.91 -2.51
CA CYS A 153 8.64 9.21 -1.62
C CYS A 153 9.13 10.07 -0.47
N ALA A 154 9.32 11.38 -0.68
CA ALA A 154 9.83 12.27 0.35
C ALA A 154 9.30 13.70 0.22
N ILE A 155 9.09 14.32 1.38
CA ILE A 155 8.76 15.74 1.53
C ILE A 155 9.87 16.37 2.37
N SER A 156 10.42 17.51 1.94
CA SER A 156 11.53 18.19 2.64
C SER A 156 12.70 17.25 2.98
N GLY A 157 12.98 16.28 2.10
CA GLY A 157 14.02 15.27 2.29
C GLY A 157 13.71 14.13 3.28
N TYR A 158 12.49 14.04 3.81
CA TYR A 158 12.06 12.95 4.69
C TYR A 158 11.00 12.03 4.05
N PRO A 159 11.12 10.69 4.19
CA PRO A 159 12.30 9.98 4.68
C PRO A 159 13.49 10.14 3.72
N LYS A 160 14.71 10.00 4.24
CA LYS A 160 15.94 10.11 3.45
C LYS A 160 16.04 9.00 2.40
N ARG A 161 15.49 7.83 2.70
CA ARG A 161 15.47 6.65 1.83
C ARG A 161 14.10 5.99 1.85
N GLY A 162 13.88 5.08 0.90
CA GLY A 162 12.64 4.34 0.80
C GLY A 162 11.56 5.01 -0.04
N CYS A 163 10.53 4.26 -0.41
CA CYS A 163 9.40 4.76 -1.19
C CYS A 163 8.30 3.69 -1.25
N GLY A 164 7.55 3.49 -0.16
CA GLY A 164 6.46 2.52 -0.17
C GLY A 164 6.89 1.08 0.15
N GLU A 165 7.93 0.90 0.97
CA GLU A 165 8.35 -0.46 1.33
C GLU A 165 7.30 -1.21 2.14
N GLN A 166 7.25 -2.53 1.92
CA GLN A 166 6.52 -3.46 2.77
C GLN A 166 7.20 -3.56 4.15
N VAL A 167 6.38 -3.55 5.18
CA VAL A 167 6.77 -3.66 6.58
C VAL A 167 5.96 -4.81 7.18
N THR A 168 6.64 -5.77 7.78
CA THR A 168 5.99 -6.78 8.61
C THR A 168 5.53 -6.11 9.90
N THR A 169 4.23 -6.06 10.14
CA THR A 169 3.70 -5.48 11.38
C THR A 169 3.98 -6.43 12.57
N GLU A 170 4.43 -5.88 13.70
CA GLU A 170 5.01 -6.64 14.82
C GLU A 170 4.04 -7.54 15.61
N LYS A 171 2.82 -7.83 15.13
CA LYS A 171 1.98 -8.88 15.74
C LYS A 171 2.68 -10.25 15.77
N ASP A 172 3.75 -10.41 14.99
CA ASP A 172 4.57 -11.63 14.92
C ASP A 172 5.96 -11.56 15.61
N SER A 173 6.45 -10.39 16.03
CA SER A 173 7.78 -10.28 16.66
C SER A 173 7.85 -10.84 18.10
N ALA A 174 6.69 -11.07 18.73
CA ALA A 174 6.61 -11.62 20.09
C ALA A 174 6.77 -13.16 20.15
N LYS A 175 6.94 -13.85 19.00
CA LYS A 175 7.08 -15.31 18.96
C LYS A 175 8.32 -15.78 18.18
N GLY A 176 9.45 -15.12 18.40
CA GLY A 176 10.73 -15.46 17.79
C GLY A 176 11.88 -15.49 18.78
N THR A 177 11.78 -16.27 19.87
CA THR A 177 12.98 -16.63 20.65
C THR A 177 13.56 -17.93 20.10
N GLY A 178 14.72 -17.85 19.46
CA GLY A 178 15.64 -18.99 19.40
C GLY A 178 16.47 -19.11 18.13
N SER A 179 17.78 -18.83 18.29
CA SER A 179 18.91 -19.46 17.57
C SER A 179 19.07 -19.21 16.06
N THR A 180 20.26 -19.04 15.48
CA THR A 180 21.64 -19.02 15.97
C THR A 180 22.53 -18.57 14.79
N ARG A 181 23.44 -17.64 15.06
CA ARG A 181 24.83 -17.53 14.59
C ARG A 181 25.15 -17.81 13.10
N SER A 182 25.47 -16.72 12.41
CA SER A 182 26.34 -16.70 11.23
C SER A 182 27.71 -17.33 11.55
N THR A 183 28.16 -18.25 10.71
CA THR A 183 29.60 -18.57 10.57
C THR A 183 29.89 -18.92 9.11
N GLU A 184 30.89 -18.23 8.56
CA GLU A 184 31.55 -18.47 7.28
C GLU A 184 32.10 -19.90 7.12
N SER A 185 32.21 -20.38 5.87
CA SER A 185 33.49 -20.87 5.34
C SER A 185 33.46 -21.13 3.84
N THR A 186 34.62 -20.90 3.24
CA THR A 186 34.98 -20.75 1.82
C THR A 186 35.49 -22.07 1.18
N LYS A 187 35.37 -22.19 -0.17
CA LYS A 187 36.25 -22.92 -1.14
C LYS A 187 36.27 -24.48 -1.08
N ASP A 188 36.45 -25.27 -2.15
CA ASP A 188 36.73 -25.11 -3.59
C ASP A 188 36.34 -26.42 -4.37
N ALA A 189 35.98 -26.24 -5.65
CA ALA A 189 36.07 -27.09 -6.87
C ALA A 189 36.04 -28.64 -6.87
N ALA A 190 35.16 -29.25 -7.71
CA ALA A 190 35.48 -29.76 -9.07
C ALA A 190 34.32 -30.55 -9.74
N GLN A 191 34.02 -30.19 -11.02
CA GLN A 191 33.55 -30.96 -12.21
C GLN A 191 32.48 -32.08 -12.07
N GLU A 192 31.49 -32.30 -12.96
CA GLU A 192 31.10 -31.77 -14.29
C GLU A 192 29.70 -32.37 -14.68
N LYS A 193 28.96 -31.69 -15.59
CA LYS A 193 27.79 -32.17 -16.41
C LYS A 193 26.45 -32.41 -15.67
N ASP A 194 25.26 -32.00 -16.12
CA ASP A 194 24.68 -31.70 -17.44
C ASP A 194 23.43 -30.79 -17.30
N GLU A 195 23.10 -30.13 -18.42
CA GLU A 195 21.79 -29.71 -18.92
C GLU A 195 20.85 -28.72 -18.16
N SER A 196 20.48 -27.72 -18.95
CA SER A 196 19.37 -26.78 -18.84
C SER A 196 18.03 -27.35 -18.37
N GLY A 197 17.32 -26.60 -17.52
CA GLY A 197 15.89 -26.80 -17.31
C GLY A 197 15.28 -25.88 -16.25
N SER A 198 14.79 -24.71 -16.67
CA SER A 198 13.83 -23.91 -15.90
C SER A 198 12.68 -24.78 -15.39
N GLY A 199 12.56 -24.90 -14.07
CA GLY A 199 11.43 -25.57 -13.43
C GLY A 199 10.11 -24.83 -13.69
N PRO A 200 9.03 -25.50 -14.12
CA PRO A 200 7.77 -24.82 -14.44
C PRO A 200 7.08 -24.30 -13.18
N SER A 201 6.79 -23.00 -13.17
CA SER A 201 5.95 -22.35 -12.16
C SER A 201 4.57 -23.02 -12.15
N LEU A 202 4.30 -23.82 -11.11
CA LEU A 202 3.04 -24.55 -10.91
C LEU A 202 1.79 -23.64 -10.94
N GLY A 203 1.96 -22.33 -10.76
CA GLY A 203 0.88 -21.33 -10.87
C GLY A 203 0.32 -21.15 -12.29
N LEU A 204 1.13 -21.33 -13.34
CA LEU A 204 0.69 -21.14 -14.72
C LEU A 204 -0.17 -22.31 -15.22
N LEU A 205 0.13 -23.54 -14.79
CA LEU A 205 -0.64 -24.73 -15.17
C LEU A 205 -2.00 -24.77 -14.47
N ALA A 206 -2.05 -24.36 -13.20
CA ALA A 206 -3.31 -24.27 -12.44
C ALA A 206 -4.24 -23.16 -13.00
N GLY A 207 -3.68 -22.01 -13.39
CA GLY A 207 -4.45 -20.92 -14.00
C GLY A 207 -4.99 -21.27 -15.39
N GLY A 208 -4.20 -21.92 -16.24
CA GLY A 208 -4.61 -22.32 -17.58
C GLY A 208 -5.78 -23.32 -17.60
N ALA A 209 -5.77 -24.30 -16.69
CA ALA A 209 -6.85 -25.28 -16.59
C ALA A 209 -8.20 -24.64 -16.20
N ALA A 210 -8.18 -23.62 -15.32
CA ALA A 210 -9.38 -22.91 -14.91
C ALA A 210 -10.02 -22.10 -16.05
N VAL A 211 -9.20 -21.42 -16.86
CA VAL A 211 -9.69 -20.64 -18.01
C VAL A 211 -10.31 -21.54 -19.08
N LEU A 212 -9.69 -22.70 -19.36
CA LEU A 212 -10.22 -23.66 -20.33
C LEU A 212 -11.55 -24.28 -19.86
N ALA A 213 -11.68 -24.59 -18.57
CA ALA A 213 -12.93 -25.10 -18.00
C ALA A 213 -14.08 -24.07 -18.11
N LEU A 214 -13.80 -22.79 -17.82
CA LEU A 214 -14.78 -21.72 -17.95
C LEU A 214 -15.16 -21.46 -19.42
N GLY A 215 -14.19 -21.50 -20.34
CA GLY A 215 -14.44 -21.40 -21.78
C GLY A 215 -15.34 -22.54 -22.29
N ALA A 216 -15.06 -23.78 -21.90
CA ALA A 216 -15.88 -24.93 -22.28
C ALA A 216 -17.31 -24.85 -21.73
N ALA A 217 -17.48 -24.38 -20.49
CA ALA A 217 -18.79 -24.17 -19.89
C ALA A 217 -19.61 -23.08 -20.61
N ALA A 218 -18.96 -21.99 -21.05
CA ALA A 218 -19.60 -20.93 -21.82
C ALA A 218 -20.09 -21.40 -23.19
N VAL A 219 -19.27 -22.16 -23.93
CA VAL A 219 -19.64 -22.73 -25.23
C VAL A 219 -20.79 -23.72 -25.10
N TRP A 220 -20.78 -24.57 -24.08
CA TRP A 220 -21.87 -25.52 -23.83
C TRP A 220 -23.18 -24.81 -23.49
N ARG A 221 -23.13 -23.74 -22.71
CA ARG A 221 -24.30 -22.92 -22.36
C ARG A 221 -24.86 -22.17 -23.56
N ALA A 222 -24.00 -21.72 -24.48
CA ALA A 222 -24.42 -21.09 -25.74
C ALA A 222 -25.10 -22.10 -26.68
N ARG A 223 -24.56 -23.32 -26.81
CA ARG A 223 -25.16 -24.37 -27.65
C ARG A 223 -26.52 -24.84 -27.15
N ARG A 224 -26.74 -24.87 -25.82
CA ARG A 224 -28.06 -25.17 -25.25
C ARG A 224 -29.10 -24.08 -25.49
N ARG A 225 -28.68 -22.82 -25.69
CA ARG A 225 -29.59 -21.69 -25.96
C ARG A 225 -29.94 -21.54 -27.44
N GLY A 226 -29.18 -22.15 -28.35
CA GLY A 226 -29.47 -22.15 -29.79
C GLY A 226 -30.38 -23.30 -30.26
N ASN A 227 -30.77 -24.20 -29.36
CA ASN A 227 -31.67 -25.33 -29.65
C ASN A 227 -33.03 -25.20 -28.92
N ALA A 228 -33.43 -23.98 -28.58
CA ALA A 228 -34.76 -23.64 -28.07
C ALA A 228 -35.43 -22.66 -29.04
#